data_AF-A0A645EY97-F1
#
_entry.id   AF-A0A645EY97-F1
#
_cell.length_a   1.000
_cell.length_b   1.000
_cell.length_c   1.000
_cell.angle_alpha   90.00
_cell.angle_beta   90.00
_cell.angle_gamma   90.00
#
_symmetry.space_group_name_H-M   'P 1'
#
loop_
_entity.id
_entity.type
_entity.pdbx_description
1 polymer ?
#
loop_
_entity_poly.entity_id
_entity_poly.type
_entity_poly.pdbx_seq_one_letter_code
_entity_poly.pdbx_strand_id
1 'polypeptide(L)' 'MEALTAVSAALLTIYDMCKAIDKTMEIQDICLLRKTGGKSGTFERGGKTPDRADTET' A
#
# COMPACT_ATOMS: atom_id res chain seq x y z
N MET A 1 -10.33 7.52 -5.58
CA MET A 1 -9.54 7.95 -4.41
C MET A 1 -9.83 7.08 -3.20
N GLU A 2 -11.09 6.71 -3.02
CA GLU A 2 -11.67 5.84 -2.01
C GLU A 2 -10.80 4.63 -1.68
N ALA A 3 -10.32 3.88 -2.68
CA ALA A 3 -9.46 2.71 -2.46
C ALA A 3 -8.13 3.05 -1.77
N LEU A 4 -7.47 4.13 -2.18
CA LEU A 4 -6.20 4.57 -1.59
C LEU A 4 -6.42 5.18 -0.20
N THR A 5 -7.51 5.93 -0.02
CA THR A 5 -7.85 6.49 1.29
C THR A 5 -8.18 5.39 2.30
N ALA A 6 -8.93 4.36 1.88
CA ALA A 6 -9.30 3.24 2.75
C ALA A 6 -8.08 2.45 3.23
N VAL A 7 -7.15 2.13 2.32
CA VAL A 7 -5.93 1.40 2.70
C VAL A 7 -5.04 2.23 3.63
N SER A 8 -4.89 3.54 3.38
CA SER A 8 -4.14 4.42 4.29
C SER A 8 -4.76 4.47 5.69
N ALA A 9 -6.09 4.59 5.80
CA ALA A 9 -6.78 4.60 7.09
C ALA A 9 -6.63 3.26 7.85
N ALA A 10 -6.70 2.14 7.13
CA ALA A 10 -6.49 0.82 7.71
C ALA A 10 -5.06 0.64 8.22
N LEU A 11 -4.06 1.04 7.44
CA LEU A 11 -2.65 0.95 7.83
C LEU A 11 -2.32 1.87 9.01
N LEU A 12 -2.89 3.07 9.06
CA LEU A 12 -2.77 3.96 10.22
C LEU A 12 -3.40 3.36 11.48
N THR A 13 -4.47 2.58 11.35
CA THR A 13 -5.09 1.88 12.48
C THR A 13 -4.15 0.78 13.02
N ILE A 14 -3.50 0.04 12.13
CA ILE A 14 -2.50 -0.96 12.51
C ILE A 14 -1.30 -0.28 13.18
N TYR A 15 -0.83 0.83 12.61
CA TYR A 15 0.23 1.63 13.22
C TYR A 15 -0.17 2.07 14.63
N ASP A 16 -1.41 2.54 14.82
CA ASP A 16 -1.91 2.96 16.12
C ASP A 16 -1.86 1.85 17.18
N MET A 17 -2.15 0.60 16.80
CA MET A 17 -2.06 -0.55 17.68
C MET A 17 -0.61 -0.97 17.99
N CYS A 18 0.30 -0.82 17.01
CA CYS A 18 1.67 -1.32 17.10
C CYS A 18 2.70 -0.26 17.54
N LYS A 19 2.35 1.04 17.54
CA LYS A 19 3.26 2.17 17.85
C LYS A 19 3.94 2.10 19.22
N ALA A 20 3.41 1.29 20.13
CA ALA A 20 4.00 1.08 21.46
C ALA A 20 5.18 0.10 21.43
N ILE A 21 5.20 -0.81 20.44
CA ILE A 21 6.23 -1.84 20.28
C ILE A 21 7.40 -1.28 19.48
N ASP A 22 7.10 -0.65 18.34
CA ASP A 22 8.08 -0.06 17.44
C ASP A 22 7.53 1.26 16.88
N LYS A 23 8.32 2.34 17.02
CA LYS A 23 7.98 3.68 16.52
C LYS A 23 8.64 4.00 15.19
N THR A 24 9.48 3.11 14.69
CA THR A 24 10.23 3.27 13.44
C THR A 24 9.55 2.60 12.27
N MET A 25 8.41 1.93 12.49
CA MET A 25 7.64 1.30 11.42
C MET A 25 7.30 2.30 10.31
N GLU A 26 7.44 1.88 9.06
CA GLU A 26 7.13 2.70 7.90
C GLU A 26 6.01 2.07 7.09
N ILE A 27 5.05 2.90 6.67
CA ILE A 27 4.02 2.48 5.72
C ILE A 27 4.51 2.83 4.31
N GLN A 28 4.80 1.82 3.50
CA GLN A 28 5.38 1.96 2.16
C GLN A 28 4.46 1.36 1.07
N ASP A 29 4.81 1.58 -0.20
CA ASP A 29 4.21 0.93 -1.38
C ASP A 29 2.69 1.09 -1.58
N ILE A 30 2.08 2.14 -1.01
CA ILE A 30 0.67 2.46 -1.26
C ILE A 30 0.48 2.91 -2.71
N CYS A 31 -0.12 2.04 -3.52
CA CYS A 31 -0.37 2.34 -4.93
C CYS A 31 -1.63 1.64 -5.46
N LEU A 32 -2.19 2.19 -6.55
CA LEU A 32 -3.34 1.59 -7.23
C LEU A 32 -2.85 0.46 -8.14
N LEU A 33 -3.31 -0.76 -7.87
CA LEU A 33 -2.96 -1.94 -8.66
C LEU A 33 -3.87 -2.11 -9.87
N ARG A 34 -5.18 -1.89 -9.68
CA ARG A 34 -6.18 -2.07 -10.72
C ARG A 34 -7.30 -1.06 -10.56
N LYS A 35 -7.79 -0.55 -11.68
CA LYS A 35 -9.02 0.24 -11.75
C LYS A 35 -9.73 -0.12 -13.03
N THR A 36 -11.01 -0.41 -12.92
CA THR A 36 -11.88 -0.69 -14.07
C THR A 36 -12.94 0.40 -14.18
N GLY A 37 -13.27 0.81 -15.40
CA GLY A 37 -14.40 1.71 -15.68
C GLY A 37 -14.04 3.19 -15.81
N GLY A 38 -15.01 3.96 -16.33
CA GLY A 38 -14.84 5.36 -16.75
C GLY A 38 -14.34 5.48 -18.20
N LYS A 39 -14.24 6.73 -18.69
CA LYS A 39 -13.80 7.04 -20.07
C LYS A 39 -12.40 6.49 -20.39
N SER A 40 -11.57 6.28 -19.37
CA SER A 40 -10.19 5.82 -19.49
C SER A 40 -10.03 4.30 -19.56
N GLY A 41 -11.10 3.51 -19.43
CA GLY A 41 -11.04 2.04 -19.52
C GLY A 41 -10.42 1.35 -18.29
N THR A 42 -9.80 0.20 -18.51
CA THR A 42 -9.14 -0.61 -17.46
C THR A 42 -7.68 -0.23 -17.34
N PHE A 43 -7.27 0.14 -16.13
CA PHE A 43 -5.88 0.34 -15.74
C PHE A 43 -5.43 -0.85 -14.89
N GLU A 44 -4.30 -1.44 -15.24
CA GLU A 44 -3.58 -2.43 -14.44
C GLU A 44 -2.12 -2.01 -14.33
N ARG A 45 -1.60 -1.97 -13.11
CA ARG A 45 -0.19 -1.71 -12.85
C ARG A 45 0.61 -2.93 -13.27
N GLY A 46 1.49 -2.76 -14.26
CA GLY A 46 2.32 -3.83 -14.83
C GLY A 46 3.02 -4.64 -13.74
N GLY A 47 2.84 -5.96 -13.79
CA GLY A 47 3.20 -6.94 -12.76
C GLY A 47 4.70 -7.07 -12.51
N LYS A 48 5.28 -6.08 -11.85
CA LYS A 48 6.46 -6.28 -11.02
C LYS A 48 5.99 -6.05 -9.58
N THR A 49 5.60 -7.14 -8.92
CA THR A 49 5.70 -7.19 -7.46
C THR A 49 7.09 -6.65 -7.13
N PRO A 50 7.27 -5.72 -6.20
CA PRO A 50 8.61 -5.37 -5.76
C PRO A 50 9.24 -6.67 -5.28
N ASP A 51 10.18 -7.17 -6.08
CA ASP A 51 11.11 -8.23 -5.72
C ASP A 51 11.99 -7.63 -4.63
N ARG A 52 11.46 -7.62 -3.41
CA ARG A 52 12.25 -7.24 -2.26
C ARG A 52 12.95 -8.53 -1.84
N ALA A 53 14.13 -8.72 -2.41
CA ALA A 53 15.17 -9.48 -1.76
C ALA A 53 15.33 -8.86 -0.36
N ASP A 54 14.78 -9.53 0.65
CA ASP A 54 15.12 -9.28 2.03
C ASP A 54 16.58 -9.72 2.22
N THR A 55 17.51 -8.90 1.74
CA THR A 55 18.92 -9.00 2.06
C THR A 55 19.33 -7.67 2.62
N GLU A 56 19.14 -7.50 3.93
CA GLU A 56 20.06 -6.74 4.76
C GLU A 56 19.88 -7.16 6.23
N THR A 57 20.85 -7.99 6.65
CA THR A 57 21.49 -8.17 7.97
C THR A 57 20.69 -8.07 9.28
#